data_AF-A0A1V4JW58-F1
#
_entry.id   AF-A0A1V4JW58-F1
#
_cell.length_a   1.000
_cell.length_b   1.000
_cell.length_c   1.000
_cell.angle_alpha   90.00
_cell.angle_beta   90.00
_cell.angle_gamma   90.00
#
_symmetry.space_group_name_H-M   'P 1'
#
loop_
_entity.id
_entity.type
_entity.pdbx_description
1 polymer ?
#
loop_
_entity_poly.entity_id
_entity_poly.type
_entity_poly.pdbx_seq_one_letter_code
_entity_poly.pdbx_strand_id
1 'polypeptide(L)'
;MWVLLALQHWQIPLGRRFRSLKLWFVLRMYGVRGLQEHIRKHIRLSHQFEDLVLQDERFEICAEVVLGLVCFRLKNTFSFIKSYSQTGQTGAQSE
;
A
#
# COMPACT_ATOMS: atom_id res chain seq x y z
N MET A 1 -33.22 12.29 -29.45
CA MET A 1 -33.32 10.85 -29.13
C MET A 1 -32.13 10.17 -29.79
N TRP A 2 -30.90 10.19 -29.23
CA TRP A 2 -30.38 9.03 -28.47
C TRP A 2 -28.99 9.19 -27.79
N VAL A 3 -28.51 10.39 -27.44
CA VAL A 3 -27.12 10.55 -26.88
C VAL A 3 -27.08 10.94 -25.39
N LEU A 4 -28.19 10.80 -24.66
CA LEU A 4 -28.28 11.15 -23.22
C LEU A 4 -28.39 9.94 -22.28
N LEU A 5 -28.05 8.74 -22.74
CA LEU A 5 -27.68 7.61 -21.89
C LEU A 5 -26.18 7.76 -21.56
N ALA A 6 -25.63 7.64 -20.35
CA ALA A 6 -26.11 6.97 -19.16
C ALA A 6 -25.01 7.00 -18.07
N LEU A 7 -24.35 8.13 -17.76
CA LEU A 7 -23.36 8.20 -16.66
C LEU A 7 -23.94 7.82 -15.28
N GLN A 8 -25.27 7.69 -15.19
CA GLN A 8 -26.03 7.31 -14.02
C GLN A 8 -26.17 5.79 -13.80
N HIS A 9 -25.87 4.96 -14.81
CA HIS A 9 -26.12 3.51 -14.75
C HIS A 9 -24.91 2.72 -14.24
N TRP A 10 -23.72 3.34 -14.25
CA TRP A 10 -22.50 2.77 -13.67
C TRP A 10 -22.24 3.20 -12.21
N GLN A 11 -23.06 4.10 -11.66
CA GLN A 11 -22.90 4.62 -10.30
C GLN A 11 -24.25 4.69 -9.59
N ILE A 12 -24.42 3.92 -8.52
CA ILE A 12 -25.60 3.94 -7.63
C ILE A 12 -25.77 5.37 -7.06
N PRO A 13 -26.84 6.13 -7.37
CA PRO A 13 -26.90 7.55 -7.05
C PRO A 13 -27.97 7.83 -5.99
N LEU A 14 -27.58 8.15 -4.76
CA LEU A 14 -28.50 8.73 -3.75
C LEU A 14 -27.94 9.95 -3.00
N GLY A 15 -26.81 10.51 -3.43
CA GLY A 15 -26.26 11.73 -2.83
C GLY A 15 -24.98 12.18 -3.55
N ARG A 16 -25.11 12.99 -4.60
CA ARG A 16 -24.00 13.31 -5.51
C ARG A 16 -23.12 14.43 -4.94
N ARG A 17 -22.14 14.08 -4.10
CA ARG A 17 -21.01 14.97 -3.78
C ARG A 17 -20.26 15.31 -5.08
N PHE A 18 -20.08 16.60 -5.40
CA PHE A 18 -19.32 17.07 -6.58
C PHE A 18 -17.81 16.75 -6.47
N ARG A 19 -17.44 15.47 -6.61
CA ARG A 19 -16.03 15.02 -6.54
C ARG A 19 -15.21 15.51 -7.75
N SER A 20 -15.86 15.81 -8.86
CA SER A 20 -15.22 16.30 -10.09
C SER A 20 -14.64 17.71 -9.92
N LEU A 21 -15.28 18.57 -9.11
CA LEU A 21 -14.78 19.93 -8.87
C LEU A 21 -13.43 19.90 -8.13
N LYS A 22 -13.30 19.01 -7.14
CA LYS A 22 -12.04 18.79 -6.43
C LYS A 22 -10.92 18.34 -7.37
N LEU A 23 -11.20 17.40 -8.27
CA LEU A 23 -10.20 16.91 -9.23
C LEU A 23 -9.81 18.01 -10.24
N TRP A 24 -10.77 18.79 -10.71
CA TRP A 24 -10.52 19.90 -11.63
C TRP A 24 -9.59 20.96 -11.03
N PHE A 25 -9.81 21.35 -9.77
CA PHE A 25 -8.91 22.25 -9.06
C PHE A 25 -7.50 21.68 -8.93
N VAL A 26 -7.36 20.41 -8.57
CA VAL A 26 -6.04 19.76 -8.45
C VAL A 26 -5.32 19.75 -9.80
N LEU A 27 -6.00 19.41 -10.89
CA LEU A 27 -5.40 19.39 -12.23
C LEU A 27 -5.01 20.80 -12.72
N ARG A 28 -5.81 21.83 -12.44
CA ARG A 28 -5.50 23.23 -12.82
C ARG A 28 -4.38 23.86 -11.98
N MET A 29 -4.28 23.50 -10.70
CA MET A 29 -3.27 24.03 -9.78
C MET A 29 -1.90 23.39 -9.98
N TYR A 30 -1.85 22.05 -10.07
CA TYR A 30 -0.58 21.32 -10.20
C TYR A 30 -0.14 21.11 -11.65
N GLY A 31 -1.10 21.04 -12.57
CA GLY A 31 -0.84 20.61 -13.95
C GLY A 31 -0.37 19.15 -14.04
N VAL A 32 -0.24 18.66 -15.28
CA VAL A 32 0.18 17.27 -15.53
C VAL A 32 1.62 17.03 -15.08
N ARG A 33 2.52 17.99 -15.37
CA ARG A 33 3.95 17.88 -15.03
C ARG A 33 4.17 17.88 -13.51
N GLY A 34 3.50 18.78 -12.78
CA GLY A 34 3.61 18.84 -11.32
C GLY A 34 3.09 17.57 -10.63
N LEU A 35 2.02 16.96 -11.16
CA LEU A 35 1.52 15.69 -10.65
C LEU A 35 2.52 14.54 -10.89
N GLN A 36 3.11 14.47 -12.09
CA GLN A 36 4.13 13.48 -12.42
C GLN A 36 5.38 13.63 -11.54
N GLU A 37 5.86 14.86 -11.34
CA GLU A 37 6.99 15.15 -10.45
C GLU A 37 6.69 14.78 -9.00
N HIS A 38 5.48 15.06 -8.52
CA HIS A 38 5.06 14.69 -7.18
C HIS A 38 5.09 13.17 -6.98
N ILE A 39 4.56 12.39 -7.93
CA ILE A 39 4.59 10.93 -7.89
C ILE A 39 6.04 10.42 -7.92
N ARG A 40 6.88 10.94 -8.82
CA ARG A 40 8.30 10.56 -8.90
C ARG A 40 9.06 10.89 -7.62
N LYS A 41 8.74 12.01 -6.97
CA LYS A 41 9.32 12.38 -5.67
C LYS A 41 8.97 11.35 -4.60
N HIS A 42 7.72 10.91 -4.53
CA HIS A 42 7.31 9.86 -3.58
C HIS A 42 8.04 8.54 -3.82
N ILE A 43 8.17 8.11 -5.08
CA ILE A 43 8.92 6.89 -5.43
C ILE A 43 10.39 7.02 -4.98
N ARG A 44 11.03 8.16 -5.24
CA ARG A 44 12.41 8.42 -4.78
C ARG A 44 12.55 8.35 -3.26
N LEU A 45 11.58 8.90 -2.52
CA LEU A 45 11.58 8.83 -1.06
C LEU A 45 11.40 7.40 -0.56
N SER A 46 10.57 6.59 -1.23
CA SER A 46 10.40 5.19 -0.90
C SER A 46 11.67 4.38 -1.11
N HIS A 47 12.41 4.58 -2.19
CA HIS A 47 13.72 3.94 -2.37
C HIS A 47 14.75 4.40 -1.34
N GLN A 48 14.76 5.69 -0.98
CA GLN A 48 15.65 6.15 0.10
C GLN A 48 15.32 5.48 1.45
N PHE A 49 14.04 5.25 1.73
CA PHE A 49 13.63 4.53 2.92
C PHE A 49 14.00 3.03 2.83
N GLU A 50 13.89 2.43 1.65
CA GLU A 50 14.34 1.07 1.37
C GLU A 50 15.82 0.87 1.72
N ASP A 51 16.69 1.76 1.23
CA ASP A 51 18.13 1.73 1.51
C ASP A 51 18.43 1.83 3.02
N LEU A 52 17.69 2.68 3.73
CA LEU A 52 17.84 2.82 5.18
C LEU A 52 17.40 1.57 5.95
N VAL A 53 16.35 0.90 5.48
CA VAL A 53 15.87 -0.36 6.08
C VAL A 53 16.84 -1.50 5.80
N LEU A 54 17.45 -1.54 4.61
CA LEU A 54 18.47 -2.53 4.25
C LEU A 54 19.76 -2.40 5.05
N GLN A 55 20.12 -1.18 5.47
CA GLN A 55 21.28 -0.94 6.32
C GLN A 55 21.14 -1.53 7.73
N ASP A 56 19.91 -1.79 8.19
CA ASP A 56 19.64 -2.33 9.50
C ASP A 56 19.31 -3.84 9.41
N GLU A 57 20.24 -4.67 9.88
CA GLU A 57 20.14 -6.14 9.82
C GLU A 57 18.88 -6.71 10.52
N ARG A 58 18.25 -5.92 11.40
CA ARG A 58 17.04 -6.30 12.13
C ARG A 58 15.78 -6.29 11.26
N PHE A 59 15.83 -5.68 10.08
CA PHE A 59 14.68 -5.63 9.18
C PHE A 59 14.89 -6.51 7.95
N GLU A 60 13.78 -6.97 7.38
CA GLU A 60 13.72 -7.72 6.14
C GLU A 60 12.66 -7.06 5.24
N ILE A 61 12.99 -6.87 3.97
CA ILE A 61 12.06 -6.35 2.98
C ILE A 61 11.24 -7.53 2.43
N CYS A 62 9.92 -7.41 2.49
CA CYS A 62 9.00 -8.48 2.07
C CYS A 62 8.62 -8.41 0.58
N ALA A 63 8.79 -7.25 -0.05
CA ALA A 63 8.46 -7.05 -1.47
C ALA A 63 9.27 -5.87 -2.06
N GLU A 64 9.53 -5.94 -3.36
CA GLU A 64 10.19 -4.87 -4.12
C GLU A 64 9.39 -3.56 -4.09
N VAL A 65 10.08 -2.44 -3.93
CA VAL A 65 9.48 -1.10 -3.91
C VAL A 65 9.21 -0.63 -5.34
N VAL A 66 7.99 -0.89 -5.84
CA VAL A 66 7.59 -0.49 -7.21
C VAL A 66 6.98 0.92 -7.26
N LEU A 67 6.42 1.40 -6.14
CA LEU A 67 5.72 2.68 -6.02
C LEU A 67 6.12 3.38 -4.72
N GLY A 68 5.31 4.34 -4.27
CA GLY A 68 5.49 5.06 -3.00
C GLY A 68 5.25 4.22 -1.73
N LEU A 69 5.36 2.89 -1.78
CA LEU A 69 5.05 1.97 -0.68
C LEU A 69 6.22 1.01 -0.45
N VAL A 70 6.69 0.93 0.80
CA VAL A 70 7.75 0.00 1.21
C VAL A 70 7.16 -1.01 2.20
N CYS A 71 7.23 -2.30 1.85
CA CYS A 71 6.76 -3.39 2.69
C CYS A 71 7.96 -4.03 3.41
N PHE A 72 8.12 -3.74 4.70
CA PHE A 72 9.18 -4.30 5.53
C PHE A 72 8.61 -4.99 6.77
N ARG A 73 9.39 -5.92 7.32
CA ARG A 73 9.07 -6.65 8.54
C ARG A 73 10.29 -6.67 9.46
N LEU A 74 10.05 -6.57 10.76
CA LEU A 74 11.09 -6.79 11.76
C LEU A 74 11.44 -8.28 11.81
N LYS A 75 12.71 -8.63 11.62
CA LYS A 75 13.22 -9.97 11.90
C LYS A 75 13.05 -10.20 13.39
N ASN A 76 12.09 -11.04 13.72
CA ASN A 76 11.78 -11.34 15.10
C ASN A 76 12.99 -12.09 15.68
N THR A 77 13.74 -11.45 16.60
CA THR A 77 14.70 -12.13 17.47
C THR A 77 13.93 -13.03 18.42
N PHE A 78 13.35 -14.09 17.88
CA PHE A 78 12.65 -15.10 18.65
C PHE A 78 13.39 -16.42 18.49
N SER A 79 14.60 -16.43 19.05
CA SER A 79 15.18 -17.66 19.60
C SER A 79 14.24 -18.31 20.64
N PHE A 80 13.17 -17.62 21.09
CA PHE A 80 12.27 -18.06 22.15
C PHE A 80 10.92 -18.67 21.66
N ILE A 81 10.54 -18.59 20.36
CA ILE A 81 9.28 -19.17 19.83
C ILE A 81 9.54 -20.56 19.23
N LYS A 82 10.80 -20.87 18.91
CA LYS A 82 11.17 -22.22 18.48
C LYS A 82 10.98 -23.26 19.59
N SER A 83 11.06 -22.85 20.86
CA SER A 83 10.78 -23.73 22.01
C SER A 83 9.28 -23.93 22.28
N TYR A 84 8.41 -22.98 21.93
CA TYR A 84 6.95 -23.11 22.16
C TYR A 84 6.22 -23.98 21.11
N SER A 85 6.85 -24.27 19.97
CA SER A 85 6.25 -25.09 18.90
C SER A 85 6.56 -26.58 18.99
N GLN A 86 7.40 -27.03 19.95
CA GLN A 86 7.68 -28.46 20.19
C GLN A 86 7.00 -29.04 21.44
N THR A 87 6.47 -28.24 22.36
CA THR A 87 5.83 -28.75 23.59
C THR A 87 4.32 -29.04 23.43
N GLY A 88 3.76 -28.85 22.24
CA GLY A 88 2.32 -29.01 21.97
C GLY A 88 1.90 -30.26 21.18
N GLN A 89 2.81 -31.23 20.93
CA GLN A 89 2.49 -32.47 20.19
C GLN A 89 2.77 -33.76 20.97
N THR A 90 2.52 -33.77 22.28
CA THR A 90 2.45 -35.01 23.05
C THR A 90 1.17 -34.99 23.89
N GLY A 91 0.04 -35.40 23.30
CA GLY A 91 -1.22 -35.48 24.05
C GLY A 91 -2.53 -35.67 23.28
N ALA A 92 -2.52 -36.18 22.04
CA ALA A 92 -3.77 -36.47 21.32
C ALA A 92 -3.63 -37.65 20.35
N GLN A 93 -3.18 -38.81 20.82
CA GLN A 93 -3.48 -40.11 20.20
C GLN A 93 -3.72 -41.12 21.34
N SER A 94 -5.00 -41.33 21.62
CA SER A 94 -5.53 -42.43 22.41
C SER A 94 -5.80 -43.62 21.50
N GLU A 95 -5.09 -44.73 21.71
CA GLU A 95 -5.57 -46.11 21.61
C GLU A 95 -4.87 -46.94 22.69
#